data_AF-A0A2V6WUL5-F1
#
_entry.id   AF-A0A2V6WUL5-F1
#
_cell.length_a   1.000
_cell.length_b   1.000
_cell.length_c   1.000
_cell.angle_alpha   90.00
_cell.angle_beta   90.00
_cell.angle_gamma   90.00
#
_symmetry.space_group_name_H-M   'P 1'
#
loop_
_entity.id
_entity.type
_entity.pdbx_description
1 polymer ?
#
loop_
_entity_poly.entity_id
_entity_poly.type
_entity_poly.pdbx_seq_one_letter_code
_entity_poly.pdbx_strand_id
1 'polypeptide(L)'
;ALVMGALNAHGRFFTSALGPAVMNIGMIVSVLALTRHVDPPIVSLAVGVLVGGVGQLVVPVPDLVGADIPLRPSRELRHPALGRLLRLLVPSIFGLAAVQVTIFINTLLASLLRSGSISYLYYADRVMEFPLGVFGIALASAALPPMSRQAAAGDRRGLARTMNFALRLSCFTALPATVGLFVLRLPITRLLFERGHFGPVETAATAWALAW
;
A
#
# COMPACT_ATOMS: atom_id res chain seq x y z
N ALA A 1 0.59 4.21 12.21
CA ALA A 1 2.06 4.09 12.11
C ALA A 1 2.73 3.82 13.46
N LEU A 2 2.68 4.75 14.43
CA LEU A 2 3.35 4.57 15.74
C LEU A 2 2.89 3.31 16.51
N VAL A 3 1.58 3.10 16.59
CA VAL A 3 0.95 1.93 17.23
C VAL A 3 1.36 0.61 16.56
N MET A 4 1.32 0.54 15.22
CA MET A 4 1.79 -0.61 14.46
C MET A 4 3.29 -0.86 14.64
N GLY A 5 4.11 0.19 14.68
CA GLY A 5 5.54 0.08 14.91
C GLY A 5 5.85 -0.52 16.29
N ALA A 6 5.13 -0.10 17.33
CA ALA A 6 5.25 -0.65 18.67
C ALA A 6 4.81 -2.13 18.75
N LEU A 7 3.68 -2.47 18.13
CA LEU A 7 3.16 -3.85 18.09
C LEU A 7 4.04 -4.79 17.27
N ASN A 8 4.57 -4.34 16.12
CA ASN A 8 5.49 -5.12 15.31
C ASN A 8 6.83 -5.36 16.03
N ALA A 9 7.32 -4.39 16.81
CA ALA A 9 8.51 -4.57 17.63
C ALA A 9 8.31 -5.61 18.75
N HIS A 10 7.07 -5.81 19.22
CA HIS A 10 6.69 -6.83 20.20
C HIS A 10 6.21 -8.15 19.55
N GLY A 11 6.37 -8.31 18.24
CA GLY A 11 6.03 -9.55 17.53
C GLY A 11 4.53 -9.77 17.28
N ARG A 12 3.67 -8.78 17.53
CA ARG A 12 2.22 -8.85 17.25
C ARG A 12 1.91 -8.31 15.86
N PHE A 13 2.15 -9.12 14.84
CA PHE A 13 2.00 -8.74 13.42
C PHE A 13 0.54 -8.82 12.92
N PHE A 14 -0.28 -9.70 13.49
CA PHE A 14 -1.62 -10.00 12.97
C PHE A 14 -2.55 -8.78 13.02
N THR A 15 -2.59 -8.10 14.16
CA THR A 15 -3.48 -6.94 14.40
C THR A 15 -3.00 -5.70 13.64
N SER A 16 -1.68 -5.59 13.43
CA SER A 16 -1.11 -4.60 12.52
C SER A 16 -1.45 -4.89 11.05
N ALA A 17 -1.50 -6.16 10.64
CA ALA A 17 -1.87 -6.54 9.29
C ALA A 17 -3.36 -6.33 8.97
N LEU A 18 -4.23 -6.31 9.99
CA LEU A 18 -5.67 -6.06 9.82
C LEU A 18 -6.02 -4.59 9.55
N GLY A 19 -5.12 -3.63 9.82
CA GLY A 19 -5.41 -2.20 9.67
C GLY A 19 -5.93 -1.80 8.27
N PRO A 20 -5.22 -2.13 7.17
CA PRO A 20 -5.71 -1.86 5.82
C PRO A 20 -7.06 -2.51 5.52
N ALA A 21 -7.32 -3.72 6.03
CA ALA A 21 -8.59 -4.41 5.85
C ALA A 21 -9.75 -3.68 6.54
N VAL A 22 -9.55 -3.19 7.77
CA VAL A 22 -10.54 -2.39 8.51
C VAL A 22 -10.90 -1.10 7.78
N MET A 23 -9.91 -0.44 7.18
CA MET A 23 -10.15 0.76 6.38
C MET A 23 -10.93 0.45 5.10
N ASN A 24 -10.60 -0.64 4.40
CA ASN A 24 -11.37 -1.08 3.23
C ASN A 24 -12.83 -1.43 3.60
N ILE A 25 -13.04 -2.14 4.71
CA ILE A 25 -14.39 -2.45 5.21
C ILE A 25 -15.15 -1.17 5.54
N GLY A 26 -14.51 -0.21 6.22
CA GLY A 26 -15.11 1.09 6.55
C GLY A 26 -15.53 1.87 5.30
N MET A 27 -14.70 1.89 4.26
CA MET A 27 -15.03 2.49 2.97
C MET A 27 -16.22 1.80 2.29
N ILE A 28 -16.19 0.47 2.19
CA ILE A 28 -17.26 -0.30 1.52
C ILE A 28 -18.59 -0.14 2.23
N VAL A 29 -18.61 -0.30 3.55
CA VAL A 29 -19.84 -0.18 4.36
C VAL A 29 -20.40 1.24 4.26
N SER A 30 -19.53 2.26 4.31
CA SER A 30 -19.99 3.65 4.22
C SER A 30 -20.57 3.98 2.86
N VAL A 31 -19.96 3.54 1.76
CA VAL A 31 -20.52 3.72 0.42
C VAL A 31 -21.88 3.03 0.31
N LEU A 32 -21.99 1.76 0.71
CA LEU A 32 -23.25 1.01 0.62
C LEU A 32 -24.38 1.62 1.47
N ALA A 33 -24.06 2.14 2.66
CA ALA A 33 -25.06 2.67 3.58
C ALA A 33 -25.40 4.16 3.34
N LEU A 34 -24.40 5.00 3.04
CA LEU A 34 -24.56 6.46 3.00
C LEU A 34 -24.67 7.03 1.58
N THR A 35 -24.32 6.32 0.51
CA THR A 35 -24.38 6.87 -0.86
C THR A 35 -25.78 7.40 -1.24
N ARG A 36 -26.86 6.82 -0.71
CA ARG A 36 -28.24 7.29 -0.98
C ARG A 36 -28.72 8.39 -0.04
N HIS A 37 -27.98 8.68 1.02
CA HIS A 37 -28.40 9.58 2.09
C HIS A 37 -27.63 10.90 2.10
N VAL A 38 -26.63 11.06 1.23
CA VAL A 38 -25.73 12.23 1.21
C VAL A 38 -25.56 12.73 -0.22
N ASP A 39 -25.72 14.05 -0.42
CA ASP A 39 -25.50 14.74 -1.69
C ASP A 39 -24.42 15.84 -1.47
N PRO A 40 -23.25 15.78 -2.13
CA PRO A 40 -22.85 14.84 -3.18
C PRO A 40 -22.47 13.44 -2.68
N PRO A 41 -22.75 12.36 -3.44
CA PRO A 41 -22.49 10.97 -3.03
C PRO A 41 -21.05 10.66 -2.63
N ILE A 42 -20.09 11.42 -3.15
CA ILE A 42 -18.66 11.27 -2.83
C ILE A 42 -18.33 11.53 -1.35
N VAL A 43 -19.18 12.29 -0.64
CA VAL A 43 -19.03 12.52 0.80
C VAL A 43 -19.16 11.21 1.59
N SER A 44 -19.94 10.24 1.10
CA SER A 44 -20.01 8.91 1.73
C SER A 44 -18.65 8.21 1.77
N LEU A 45 -17.83 8.35 0.72
CA LEU A 45 -16.47 7.81 0.70
C LEU A 45 -15.56 8.52 1.71
N ALA A 46 -15.69 9.85 1.83
CA ALA A 46 -14.92 10.64 2.81
C ALA A 46 -15.25 10.23 4.25
N VAL A 47 -16.53 10.02 4.56
CA VAL A 47 -16.97 9.49 5.86
C VAL A 47 -16.42 8.08 6.08
N GLY A 48 -16.45 7.22 5.06
CA GLY A 48 -15.87 5.87 5.11
C GLY A 48 -14.37 5.86 5.40
N VAL A 49 -13.60 6.78 4.82
CA VAL A 49 -12.17 6.98 5.12
C VAL A 49 -11.98 7.37 6.58
N LEU A 50 -12.78 8.30 7.10
CA LEU A 50 -12.70 8.75 8.50
C LEU A 50 -13.04 7.62 9.48
N VAL A 51 -14.16 6.93 9.26
CA VAL A 51 -14.60 5.80 10.10
C VAL A 51 -13.59 4.64 10.03
N GLY A 52 -13.12 4.31 8.82
CA GLY A 52 -12.07 3.31 8.62
C GLY A 52 -10.76 3.68 9.30
N GLY A 53 -10.37 4.96 9.26
CA GLY A 53 -9.19 5.50 9.94
C GLY A 53 -9.30 5.44 11.47
N VAL A 54 -10.48 5.75 12.02
CA VAL A 54 -10.75 5.56 13.46
C VAL A 54 -10.70 4.07 13.81
N GLY A 55 -11.27 3.19 12.98
CA GLY A 55 -11.18 1.75 13.13
C GLY A 55 -9.73 1.24 13.15
N GLN A 56 -8.87 1.78 12.28
CA GLN A 56 -7.43 1.47 12.28
C GLN A 56 -6.72 1.86 13.57
N LEU A 57 -7.21 2.89 14.27
CA LEU A 57 -6.67 3.29 15.57
C LEU A 57 -7.20 2.43 16.70
N VAL A 58 -8.49 2.06 16.66
CA VAL A 58 -9.18 1.35 17.75
C VAL A 58 -8.86 -0.15 17.75
N VAL A 59 -8.82 -0.81 16.59
CA VAL A 59 -8.61 -2.26 16.49
C VAL A 59 -7.30 -2.76 17.16
N PRO A 60 -6.17 -2.03 17.09
CA PRO A 60 -4.94 -2.44 17.76
C PRO A 60 -4.87 -2.07 19.25
N VAL A 61 -5.79 -1.27 19.80
CA VAL A 61 -5.76 -0.81 21.21
C VAL A 61 -5.84 -1.96 22.22
N PRO A 62 -6.73 -2.96 22.07
CA PRO A 62 -6.86 -4.06 23.04
C PRO A 62 -5.56 -4.85 23.19
N ASP A 63 -4.87 -5.11 22.07
CA ASP A 63 -3.58 -5.81 22.08
C ASP A 63 -2.46 -4.98 22.70
N LEU A 64 -2.55 -3.66 22.56
CA LEU A 64 -1.57 -2.75 23.11
C LEU A 64 -1.72 -2.61 24.63
N VAL A 65 -2.95 -2.57 25.13
CA VAL A 65 -3.26 -2.64 26.57
C VAL A 65 -2.88 -4.01 27.15
N GLY A 66 -3.16 -5.09 26.43
CA GLY A 66 -2.77 -6.45 26.84
C GLY A 66 -1.27 -6.74 26.81
N ALA A 67 -0.48 -5.92 26.10
CA ALA A 67 0.98 -6.01 26.05
C ALA A 67 1.67 -5.08 27.08
N ASP A 68 0.90 -4.39 27.93
CA ASP A 68 1.38 -3.41 28.92
C ASP A 68 2.35 -2.37 28.33
N ILE A 69 2.09 -1.93 27.09
CA ILE A 69 2.91 -0.90 26.43
C ILE A 69 2.34 0.45 26.86
N PRO A 70 3.04 1.24 27.71
CA PRO A 70 2.54 2.54 28.11
C PRO A 70 2.64 3.51 26.93
N LEU A 71 1.54 3.70 26.19
CA LEU A 71 1.33 4.86 25.31
C LEU A 71 1.09 6.11 26.16
N ARG A 72 2.06 6.47 27.01
CA ARG A 72 2.03 7.74 27.72
C ARG A 72 2.68 8.79 26.83
N PRO A 73 1.99 9.89 26.49
CA PRO A 73 2.63 11.00 25.80
C PRO A 73 3.70 11.60 26.74
N SER A 74 4.94 11.15 26.58
CA SER A 74 6.08 11.69 27.30
C SER A 74 6.48 13.01 26.65
N ARG A 75 6.60 14.07 27.46
CA ARG A 75 7.07 15.40 27.04
C ARG A 75 8.60 15.50 27.04
N GLU A 76 9.33 14.39 27.16
CA GLU A 76 10.79 14.34 27.12
C GLU A 76 11.33 14.48 25.68
N LEU A 77 11.13 15.67 25.10
CA LEU A 77 11.60 16.06 23.76
C LEU A 77 13.14 16.09 23.64
N ARG A 78 13.88 15.92 24.74
CA ARG A 78 15.35 15.96 24.82
C ARG A 78 15.99 14.58 25.00
N HIS A 79 15.24 13.49 24.92
CA HIS A 79 15.79 12.16 25.12
C HIS A 79 16.82 11.81 24.02
N PRO A 80 18.03 11.31 24.34
CA PRO A 80 19.08 11.01 23.35
C PRO A 80 18.67 9.98 22.30
N ALA A 81 17.72 9.09 22.62
CA ALA A 81 17.11 8.19 21.64
C ALA A 81 16.33 8.93 20.53
N LEU A 82 15.76 10.10 20.81
CA LEU A 82 15.05 10.92 19.82
C LEU A 82 16.01 11.42 18.73
N GLY A 83 17.24 11.81 19.11
CA GLY A 83 18.29 12.21 18.16
C GLY A 83 18.82 11.06 17.31
N ARG A 84 18.80 9.82 17.82
CA ARG A 84 19.13 8.62 17.04
C ARG A 84 18.00 8.27 16.08
N LEU A 85 16.76 8.37 16.54
CA LEU A 85 15.55 8.12 15.76
C LEU A 85 15.41 9.13 14.62
N LEU A 86 15.65 10.43 14.88
CA LEU A 86 15.66 11.47 13.85
C LEU A 86 16.75 11.23 12.79
N ARG A 87 17.97 10.84 13.19
CA ARG A 87 19.05 10.51 12.22
C ARG A 87 18.71 9.32 11.31
N LEU A 88 17.92 8.37 11.78
CA LEU A 88 17.43 7.23 10.99
C LEU A 88 16.22 7.61 10.14
N LEU A 89 15.34 8.48 10.65
CA LEU A 89 14.16 8.94 9.93
C LEU A 89 14.51 9.88 8.79
N VAL A 90 15.46 10.80 8.94
CA VAL A 90 15.83 11.77 7.89
C VAL A 90 16.11 11.11 6.53
N PRO A 91 17.01 10.11 6.41
CA PRO A 91 17.25 9.45 5.13
C PRO A 91 16.03 8.65 4.63
N SER A 92 15.26 8.06 5.55
CA SER A 92 14.03 7.33 5.20
C SER A 92 12.95 8.26 4.63
N ILE A 93 12.76 9.43 5.24
CA ILE A 93 11.84 10.48 4.78
C ILE A 93 12.29 11.01 3.43
N PHE A 94 13.58 11.24 3.22
CA PHE A 94 14.11 11.65 1.91
C PHE A 94 13.82 10.62 0.81
N GLY A 95 13.96 9.33 1.12
CA GLY A 95 13.59 8.24 0.20
C GLY A 95 12.09 8.21 -0.11
N LEU A 96 11.25 8.38 0.91
CA LEU A 96 9.79 8.43 0.73
C LEU A 96 9.30 9.72 0.06
N ALA A 97 10.02 10.83 0.23
CA ALA A 97 9.68 12.11 -0.37
C ALA A 97 9.72 12.02 -1.89
N ALA A 98 10.63 11.23 -2.47
CA ALA A 98 10.66 11.00 -3.92
C ALA A 98 9.33 10.39 -4.41
N VAL A 99 8.77 9.40 -3.70
CA VAL A 99 7.47 8.81 -4.04
C VAL A 99 6.35 9.85 -3.95
N GLN A 100 6.36 10.67 -2.90
CA GLN A 100 5.36 11.72 -2.72
C GLN A 100 5.44 12.78 -3.82
N VAL A 101 6.66 13.15 -4.22
CA VAL A 101 6.92 14.08 -5.33
C VAL A 101 6.44 13.47 -6.65
N THR A 102 6.70 12.18 -6.92
CA THR A 102 6.18 11.49 -8.10
C THR A 102 4.66 11.52 -8.15
N ILE A 103 3.99 11.21 -7.03
CA ILE A 103 2.51 11.26 -6.96
C ILE A 103 2.00 12.68 -7.20
N PHE A 104 2.65 13.67 -6.60
CA PHE A 104 2.29 15.08 -6.77
C PHE A 104 2.45 15.54 -8.22
N ILE A 105 3.57 15.21 -8.86
CA ILE A 105 3.83 15.51 -10.28
C ILE A 105 2.81 14.78 -11.16
N ASN A 106 2.54 13.50 -10.92
CA ASN A 106 1.54 12.73 -11.65
C ASN A 106 0.15 13.37 -11.51
N THR A 107 -0.20 13.83 -10.32
CA THR A 107 -1.48 14.52 -10.07
C THR A 107 -1.55 15.85 -10.81
N LEU A 108 -0.47 16.63 -10.82
CA LEU A 108 -0.38 17.88 -11.58
C LEU A 108 -0.51 17.65 -13.08
N LEU A 109 0.27 16.72 -13.64
CA LEU A 109 0.21 16.34 -15.05
C LEU A 109 -1.19 15.83 -15.43
N ALA A 110 -1.79 14.99 -14.59
CA ALA A 110 -3.13 14.46 -14.83
C ALA A 110 -4.25 15.50 -14.63
N SER A 111 -4.03 16.57 -13.85
CA SER A 111 -4.97 17.69 -13.73
C SER A 111 -5.02 18.57 -14.99
N LEU A 112 -3.96 18.52 -15.81
CA LEU A 112 -3.91 19.15 -17.13
C LEU A 112 -4.60 18.30 -18.21
N LEU A 113 -4.93 17.03 -17.91
CA LEU A 113 -5.68 16.15 -18.79
C LEU A 113 -7.19 16.24 -18.54
N ARG A 114 -7.98 15.71 -19.48
CA ARG A 114 -9.46 15.69 -19.40
C ARG A 114 -9.93 15.03 -18.09
N SER A 115 -10.98 15.57 -17.49
CA SER A 115 -11.58 15.05 -16.24
C SER A 115 -11.76 13.52 -16.28
N GLY A 116 -11.36 12.82 -15.22
CA GLY A 116 -11.38 11.36 -15.12
C GLY A 116 -10.05 10.65 -15.37
N SER A 117 -9.05 11.33 -15.98
CA SER A 117 -7.74 10.73 -16.28
C SER A 117 -6.99 10.26 -15.02
N ILE A 118 -7.11 11.01 -13.91
CA ILE A 118 -6.58 10.60 -12.59
C ILE A 118 -7.23 9.30 -12.12
N SER A 119 -8.54 9.18 -12.27
CA SER A 119 -9.28 7.99 -11.85
C SER A 119 -8.88 6.77 -12.68
N TYR A 120 -8.70 6.90 -13.99
CA TYR A 120 -8.24 5.78 -14.84
C TYR A 120 -6.85 5.30 -14.46
N LEU A 121 -5.91 6.23 -14.23
CA LEU A 121 -4.56 5.88 -13.78
C LEU A 121 -4.61 5.21 -12.40
N TYR A 122 -5.43 5.72 -11.49
CA TYR A 122 -5.64 5.12 -10.17
C TYR A 122 -6.22 3.70 -10.26
N TYR A 123 -7.21 3.46 -11.12
CA TYR A 123 -7.79 2.12 -11.32
C TYR A 123 -6.79 1.15 -11.95
N ALA A 124 -5.98 1.61 -12.91
CA ALA A 124 -4.90 0.81 -13.49
C ALA A 124 -3.84 0.44 -12.44
N ASP A 125 -3.43 1.40 -11.61
CA ASP A 125 -2.45 1.18 -10.52
C ASP A 125 -2.95 0.13 -9.52
N ARG A 126 -4.24 0.17 -9.16
CA ARG A 126 -4.87 -0.85 -8.28
C ARG A 126 -4.83 -2.26 -8.87
N VAL A 127 -4.97 -2.40 -10.20
CA VAL A 127 -4.82 -3.70 -10.85
C VAL A 127 -3.36 -4.16 -10.83
N MET A 128 -2.39 -3.25 -10.97
CA MET A 128 -0.95 -3.56 -10.86
C MET A 128 -0.50 -3.93 -9.44
N GLU A 129 -1.13 -3.37 -8.41
CA GLU A 129 -0.86 -3.73 -7.02
C GLU A 129 -1.12 -5.22 -6.74
N PHE A 130 -2.02 -5.88 -7.47
CA PHE A 130 -2.33 -7.29 -7.23
C PHE A 130 -1.13 -8.22 -7.51
N PRO A 131 -0.55 -8.28 -8.73
CA PRO A 131 0.64 -9.08 -8.96
C PRO A 131 1.84 -8.62 -8.12
N LEU A 132 2.00 -7.30 -7.92
CA LEU A 132 3.08 -6.76 -7.10
C LEU A 132 2.98 -7.23 -5.64
N GLY A 133 1.78 -7.23 -5.08
CA GLY A 133 1.52 -7.69 -3.71
C GLY A 133 1.69 -9.20 -3.57
N VAL A 134 1.10 -9.98 -4.48
CA VAL A 134 1.12 -11.45 -4.41
C VAL A 134 2.52 -12.01 -4.64
N PHE A 135 3.26 -11.49 -5.63
CA PHE A 135 4.57 -12.02 -5.99
C PHE A 135 5.71 -11.15 -5.47
N GLY A 136 5.69 -9.85 -5.74
CA GLY A 136 6.79 -8.94 -5.39
C GLY A 136 7.02 -8.83 -3.88
N ILE A 137 5.99 -8.46 -3.12
CA ILE A 137 6.09 -8.28 -1.66
C ILE A 137 6.33 -9.64 -0.96
N ALA A 138 5.69 -10.71 -1.42
CA ALA A 138 5.92 -12.05 -0.89
C ALA A 138 7.37 -12.51 -1.09
N LEU A 139 7.93 -12.32 -2.29
CA LEU A 139 9.33 -12.65 -2.58
C LEU A 139 10.30 -11.80 -1.77
N ALA A 140 10.07 -10.48 -1.72
CA ALA A 140 10.91 -9.57 -0.95
C ALA A 140 10.90 -9.92 0.55
N SER A 141 9.73 -10.16 1.14
CA SER A 141 9.61 -10.53 2.55
C SER A 141 10.20 -11.90 2.89
N ALA A 142 10.16 -12.86 1.96
CA ALA A 142 10.79 -14.17 2.12
C ALA A 142 12.32 -14.13 1.93
N ALA A 143 12.82 -13.31 1.00
CA ALA A 143 14.24 -13.23 0.67
C ALA A 143 15.03 -12.31 1.63
N LEU A 144 14.39 -11.30 2.22
CA LEU A 144 15.08 -10.30 3.04
C LEU A 144 15.70 -10.89 4.33
N PRO A 145 15.00 -11.70 5.15
CA PRO A 145 15.59 -12.28 6.36
C PRO A 145 16.85 -13.14 6.11
N PRO A 146 16.87 -14.09 5.16
CA PRO A 146 18.08 -14.85 4.87
C PRO A 146 19.20 -13.98 4.29
N MET A 147 18.90 -13.00 3.43
CA MET A 147 19.90 -12.07 2.91
C MET A 147 20.53 -11.23 4.04
N SER A 148 19.75 -10.70 4.98
CA SER A 148 20.27 -9.96 6.13
C SER A 148 21.16 -10.82 7.02
N ARG A 149 20.79 -12.08 7.28
CA ARG A 149 21.63 -13.02 8.05
C ARG A 149 22.94 -13.34 7.34
N GLN A 150 22.89 -13.63 6.03
CA GLN A 150 24.08 -13.93 5.22
C GLN A 150 25.03 -12.73 5.12
N ALA A 151 24.47 -11.52 4.97
CA ALA A 151 25.25 -10.29 4.94
C ALA A 151 25.96 -10.03 6.29
N ALA A 152 25.25 -10.24 7.40
CA ALA A 152 25.83 -10.10 8.75
C ALA A 152 26.92 -11.15 9.04
N ALA A 153 26.78 -12.36 8.51
CA ALA A 153 27.76 -13.44 8.64
C ALA A 153 28.96 -13.31 7.67
N GLY A 154 28.97 -12.31 6.79
CA GLY A 154 30.01 -12.14 5.77
C GLY A 154 29.98 -13.19 4.64
N ASP A 155 28.95 -14.03 4.56
CA ASP A 155 28.80 -15.05 3.51
C ASP A 155 28.33 -14.43 2.19
N ARG A 156 29.29 -13.85 1.44
CA ARG A 156 29.01 -13.23 0.14
C ARG A 156 28.50 -14.23 -0.91
N ARG A 157 28.90 -15.50 -0.83
CA ARG A 157 28.46 -16.53 -1.79
C ARG A 157 27.03 -16.97 -1.53
N GLY A 158 26.65 -17.13 -0.26
CA GLY A 158 25.26 -17.35 0.15
C GLY A 158 24.37 -16.19 -0.27
N LEU A 159 24.80 -14.96 0.04
CA LEU A 159 24.07 -13.75 -0.33
C LEU A 159 23.83 -13.63 -1.84
N ALA A 160 24.88 -13.83 -2.66
CA ALA A 160 24.77 -13.79 -4.12
C ALA A 160 23.81 -14.86 -4.67
N ARG A 161 23.83 -16.08 -4.09
CA ARG A 161 22.89 -17.15 -4.48
C ARG A 161 21.45 -16.79 -4.15
N THR A 162 21.18 -16.30 -2.95
CA THR A 162 19.84 -15.89 -2.52
C THR A 162 19.32 -14.75 -3.39
N MET A 163 20.17 -13.76 -3.68
CA MET A 163 19.82 -12.62 -4.53
C MET A 163 19.52 -13.06 -5.96
N ASN A 164 20.36 -13.93 -6.55
CA ASN A 164 20.14 -14.43 -7.90
C ASN A 164 18.87 -15.30 -7.97
N PHE A 165 18.59 -16.11 -6.95
CA PHE A 165 17.34 -16.85 -6.86
C PHE A 165 16.12 -15.92 -6.79
N ALA A 166 16.17 -14.90 -5.93
CA ALA A 166 15.10 -13.91 -5.81
C ALA A 166 14.87 -13.17 -7.14
N LEU A 167 15.93 -12.70 -7.80
CA LEU A 167 15.84 -12.04 -9.10
C LEU A 167 15.26 -12.95 -10.18
N ARG A 168 15.72 -14.21 -10.24
CA ARG A 168 15.24 -15.18 -11.23
C ARG A 168 13.76 -15.50 -11.04
N LEU A 169 13.33 -15.63 -9.79
CA LEU A 169 11.92 -15.89 -9.45
C LEU A 169 11.05 -14.64 -9.67
N SER A 170 11.58 -13.45 -9.39
CA SER A 170 10.92 -12.18 -9.73
C SER A 170 10.74 -12.04 -11.24
N CYS A 171 11.77 -12.30 -12.06
CA CYS A 171 11.62 -12.28 -13.51
C CYS A 171 10.65 -13.35 -14.02
N PHE A 172 10.72 -14.57 -13.45
CA PHE A 172 9.84 -15.67 -13.82
C PHE A 172 8.37 -15.40 -13.50
N THR A 173 8.07 -14.61 -12.46
CA THR A 173 6.70 -14.26 -12.08
C THR A 173 6.23 -12.96 -12.74
N ALA A 174 7.10 -11.95 -12.83
CA ALA A 174 6.78 -10.65 -13.42
C ALA A 174 6.51 -10.75 -14.92
N LEU A 175 7.34 -11.48 -15.68
CA LEU A 175 7.15 -11.60 -17.14
C LEU A 175 5.77 -12.16 -17.54
N PRO A 176 5.32 -13.33 -17.04
CA PRO A 176 3.99 -13.83 -17.37
C PRO A 176 2.88 -12.96 -16.78
N ALA A 177 3.07 -12.34 -15.63
CA ALA A 177 2.10 -11.40 -15.07
C ALA A 177 1.93 -10.16 -15.96
N THR A 178 3.03 -9.57 -16.45
CA THR A 178 3.02 -8.44 -17.38
C THR A 178 2.36 -8.83 -18.70
N VAL A 179 2.73 -9.97 -19.29
CA VAL A 179 2.10 -10.45 -20.53
C VAL A 179 0.61 -10.71 -20.33
N GLY A 180 0.23 -11.35 -19.22
CA GLY A 180 -1.15 -11.63 -18.86
C GLY A 180 -1.96 -10.34 -18.69
N LEU A 181 -1.47 -9.38 -17.93
CA LEU A 181 -2.11 -8.07 -17.76
C LEU A 181 -2.19 -7.29 -19.06
N PHE A 182 -1.16 -7.32 -19.90
CA PHE A 182 -1.14 -6.62 -21.18
C PHE A 182 -2.15 -7.21 -22.17
N VAL A 183 -2.18 -8.54 -22.32
CA VAL A 183 -3.10 -9.22 -23.25
C VAL A 183 -4.54 -9.15 -22.74
N LEU A 184 -4.76 -9.34 -21.43
CA LEU A 184 -6.07 -9.38 -20.81
C LEU A 184 -6.50 -8.02 -20.24
N ARG A 185 -5.81 -6.92 -20.58
CA ARG A 185 -6.09 -5.58 -20.04
C ARG A 185 -7.57 -5.19 -20.15
N LEU A 186 -8.16 -5.39 -21.32
CA LEU A 186 -9.53 -5.02 -21.61
C LEU A 186 -10.57 -5.92 -20.91
N PRO A 187 -10.48 -7.28 -20.96
CA PRO A 187 -11.42 -8.11 -20.22
C PRO A 187 -11.29 -7.96 -18.70
N ILE A 188 -10.08 -7.71 -18.17
CA ILE A 188 -9.88 -7.46 -16.73
C ILE A 188 -10.54 -6.15 -16.32
N THR A 189 -10.25 -5.04 -17.00
CA THR A 189 -10.85 -3.74 -16.65
C THR A 189 -12.36 -3.76 -16.82
N ARG A 190 -12.86 -4.43 -17.87
CA ARG A 190 -14.29 -4.62 -18.10
C ARG A 190 -14.96 -5.38 -16.96
N LEU A 191 -14.42 -6.53 -16.58
CA LEU A 191 -15.00 -7.38 -15.53
C LEU A 191 -15.01 -6.68 -14.16
N LEU A 192 -13.94 -5.97 -13.85
CA LEU A 192 -13.77 -5.31 -12.54
C LEU A 192 -14.58 -4.02 -12.45
N PHE A 193 -14.56 -3.18 -13.49
CA PHE A 193 -15.00 -1.79 -13.39
C PHE A 193 -16.21 -1.42 -14.26
N GLU A 194 -16.46 -2.09 -15.41
CA GLU A 194 -17.55 -1.70 -16.33
C GLU A 194 -18.94 -1.97 -15.73
N ARG A 195 -19.46 -1.00 -14.95
CA ARG A 195 -20.78 -1.04 -14.30
C ARG A 195 -21.34 0.38 -14.14
N GLY A 196 -22.62 0.54 -14.46
CA GLY A 196 -23.36 1.79 -14.24
C GLY A 196 -22.74 2.97 -14.97
N HIS A 197 -22.14 3.91 -14.22
CA HIS A 197 -21.49 5.11 -14.74
C HIS A 197 -20.11 4.87 -15.37
N PHE A 198 -19.53 3.68 -15.22
CA PHE A 198 -18.25 3.31 -15.82
C PHE A 198 -18.52 2.50 -17.10
N GLY A 199 -18.42 3.16 -18.25
CA GLY A 199 -18.78 2.60 -19.54
C GLY A 199 -17.59 2.06 -20.35
N PRO A 200 -17.83 1.74 -21.64
CA PRO A 200 -16.80 1.18 -22.52
C PRO A 200 -15.65 2.16 -22.80
N VAL A 201 -15.90 3.47 -22.78
CA VAL A 201 -14.89 4.51 -23.04
C VAL A 201 -13.90 4.59 -21.88
N GLU A 202 -14.41 4.60 -20.64
CA GLU A 202 -13.66 4.58 -19.39
C GLU A 202 -12.83 3.29 -19.28
N THR A 203 -13.43 2.17 -19.68
CA THR A 203 -12.80 0.84 -19.70
C THR A 203 -11.64 0.77 -20.68
N ALA A 204 -11.81 1.32 -21.89
CA ALA A 204 -10.74 1.40 -22.88
C ALA A 204 -9.60 2.33 -22.42
N ALA A 205 -9.92 3.48 -21.83
CA ALA A 205 -8.92 4.42 -21.31
C ALA A 205 -8.10 3.80 -20.16
N THR A 206 -8.77 3.10 -19.23
CA THR A 206 -8.11 2.40 -18.11
C THR A 206 -7.28 1.22 -18.59
N ALA A 207 -7.76 0.47 -19.60
CA ALA A 207 -6.99 -0.61 -20.20
C ALA A 207 -5.73 -0.09 -20.92
N TRP A 208 -5.80 1.08 -21.54
CA TRP A 208 -4.63 1.75 -22.12
C TRP A 208 -3.64 2.19 -21.05
N ALA A 209 -4.12 2.76 -19.95
CA ALA A 209 -3.27 3.13 -18.82
C ALA A 209 -2.61 1.91 -18.16
N LEU A 210 -3.29 0.75 -18.10
CA LEU A 210 -2.72 -0.49 -17.55
C LEU A 210 -1.58 -1.08 -18.40
N ALA A 211 -1.49 -0.69 -19.67
CA ALA A 211 -0.47 -1.19 -20.59
C ALA A 211 0.83 -0.36 -20.57
N TRP A 212 0.84 0.79 -19.89
CA TRP A 212 1.93 1.75 -19.84
C TRP A 212 2.47 1.88 -18.42
#